data_AF-A0A5M9NVE2-F1
#
_entry.id   AF-A0A5M9NVE2-F1
#
_cell.length_a   1.000
_cell.length_b   1.000
_cell.length_c   1.000
_cell.angle_alpha   90.00
_cell.angle_beta   90.00
_cell.angle_gamma   90.00
#
_symmetry.space_group_name_H-M   'P 1'
#
loop_
_entity.id
_entity.type
_entity.pdbx_description
1 polymer ?
#
loop_
_entity_poly.entity_id
_entity_poly.type
_entity_poly.pdbx_seq_one_letter_code
_entity_poly.pdbx_strand_id
1 'polypeptide(L)'
;MEILEALTCDEIKIVNEIMDLCKRRGIKSYIVGGAVRDAILGNKVKDIDICLEEDPKVILDELQKLKCCQYHSEFQTAFLVFENGVNIDLIRCRKEYYFIDGALPRISPSRIYEDLYRRDFTVNALAYDIEKKCIIDVCGGIQDLKNRVLRKIHPNSYNEDPTRIFRAIKYAVRYKFSLKDKDEIKKCVEKGVFSLISNDRIVKEIYLLCCEENWKENIYLCNDLKIFDVDERLLKIELEEENQDKRYSCTSRVDMRILKLFYSMRDRKYRSILAENSILNKELRSAIECSNEDSHEAADLIMGTMDNYRLYTILRKMDDYELVLLSWNSKLNYKIYNYIYNLRDYRPSLSGKYIASKGVKDGKSIGRILRSIMKIELNSGIDYGQKYLTENLGENM
;
A
#
# COMPACT_ATOMS: atom_id res chain seq x y z
N MET A 1 -20.88 20.14 20.17
CA MET A 1 -20.31 18.96 19.50
C MET A 1 -19.01 18.68 20.23
N GLU A 2 -19.02 17.72 21.16
CA GLU A 2 -17.83 17.40 21.94
C GLU A 2 -17.01 16.38 21.12
N ILE A 3 -15.88 16.81 20.55
CA ILE A 3 -14.98 15.94 19.76
C ILE A 3 -14.56 14.69 20.56
N LEU A 4 -14.51 14.82 21.88
CA LEU A 4 -14.19 13.73 22.81
C LEU A 4 -15.24 12.61 22.82
N GLU A 5 -16.49 12.85 22.42
CA GLU A 5 -17.53 11.80 22.33
C GLU A 5 -17.22 10.76 21.24
N ALA A 6 -16.38 11.11 20.26
CA ALA A 6 -15.93 10.19 19.22
C ALA A 6 -14.78 9.26 19.70
N LEU A 7 -14.27 9.48 20.92
CA LEU A 7 -13.20 8.71 21.53
C LEU A 7 -13.77 7.70 22.54
N THR A 8 -13.04 6.60 22.73
CA THR A 8 -13.34 5.62 23.77
C THR A 8 -13.03 6.16 25.17
N CYS A 9 -13.62 5.56 26.20
CA CYS A 9 -13.38 5.99 27.58
C CYS A 9 -11.90 5.95 27.98
N ASP A 10 -11.12 5.02 27.43
CA ASP A 10 -9.70 4.88 27.74
C ASP A 10 -8.84 5.90 27.00
N GLU A 11 -9.18 6.24 25.75
CA GLU A 11 -8.56 7.35 25.01
C GLU A 11 -8.83 8.68 25.71
N ILE A 12 -10.07 8.93 26.15
CA ILE A 12 -10.46 10.17 26.86
C ILE A 12 -9.64 10.35 28.14
N LYS A 13 -9.43 9.27 28.93
CA LYS A 13 -8.63 9.33 30.16
C LYS A 13 -7.20 9.80 29.88
N ILE A 14 -6.56 9.22 28.86
CA ILE A 14 -5.17 9.55 28.53
C ILE A 14 -5.08 10.96 27.94
N VAL A 15 -5.99 11.33 27.04
CA VAL A 15 -6.05 12.69 26.48
C VAL A 15 -6.19 13.71 27.61
N ASN A 16 -7.07 13.48 28.58
CA ASN A 16 -7.23 14.35 29.75
C ASN A 16 -5.97 14.40 30.62
N GLU A 17 -5.27 13.27 30.83
CA GLU A 17 -4.00 13.24 31.59
C GLU A 17 -2.93 14.13 30.94
N ILE A 18 -2.73 13.98 29.62
CA ILE A 18 -1.79 14.77 28.83
C ILE A 18 -2.16 16.26 28.91
N MET A 19 -3.45 16.57 28.81
CA MET A 19 -3.94 17.94 28.86
C MET A 19 -3.74 18.59 30.22
N ASP A 20 -4.06 17.89 31.30
CA ASP A 20 -3.88 18.42 32.65
C ASP A 20 -2.40 18.71 32.91
N LEU A 21 -1.51 17.88 32.38
CA LEU A 21 -0.07 18.10 32.42
C LEU A 21 0.33 19.34 31.60
N CYS A 22 -0.15 19.49 30.36
CA CYS A 22 0.09 20.67 29.54
C CYS A 22 -0.40 21.94 30.23
N LYS A 23 -1.59 21.90 30.83
CA LYS A 23 -2.19 23.03 31.56
C LYS A 23 -1.36 23.45 32.77
N ARG A 24 -0.88 22.50 33.58
CA ARG A 24 0.02 22.78 34.72
C ARG A 24 1.31 23.46 34.28
N ARG A 25 1.80 23.13 33.08
CA ARG A 25 3.02 23.70 32.49
C ARG A 25 2.76 24.99 31.69
N GLY A 26 1.51 25.42 31.53
CA GLY A 26 1.15 26.58 30.70
C GLY A 26 1.36 26.36 29.19
N ILE A 27 1.39 25.10 28.75
CA ILE A 27 1.60 24.72 27.35
C ILE A 27 0.25 24.60 26.66
N LYS A 28 0.11 25.22 25.49
CA LYS A 28 -1.09 25.07 24.66
C LYS A 28 -1.05 23.76 23.88
N SER A 29 -2.14 23.02 23.96
CA SER A 29 -2.31 21.70 23.34
C SER A 29 -3.62 21.61 22.54
N TYR A 30 -3.59 20.92 21.42
CA TYR A 30 -4.72 20.82 20.49
C TYR A 30 -4.85 19.40 19.93
N ILE A 31 -6.05 18.85 19.83
CA ILE A 31 -6.27 17.69 18.94
C ILE A 31 -6.34 18.25 17.52
N VAL A 32 -5.62 17.67 16.56
CA VAL A 32 -5.51 18.25 15.21
C VAL A 32 -5.83 17.25 14.10
N GLY A 33 -6.11 17.78 12.91
CA GLY A 33 -6.07 16.99 11.68
C GLY A 33 -7.20 15.99 11.52
N GLY A 34 -6.81 14.75 11.20
CA GLY A 34 -7.74 13.68 10.86
C GLY A 34 -8.69 13.33 12.01
N ALA A 35 -8.20 13.39 13.26
CA ALA A 35 -9.00 13.11 14.45
C ALA A 35 -10.20 14.06 14.56
N VAL A 36 -9.98 15.37 14.39
CA VAL A 36 -11.05 16.38 14.45
C VAL A 36 -12.04 16.19 13.31
N ARG A 37 -11.53 15.97 12.09
CA ARG A 37 -12.35 15.70 10.89
C ARG A 37 -13.25 14.49 11.09
N ASP A 38 -12.68 13.36 11.50
CA ASP A 38 -13.39 12.10 11.62
C ASP A 38 -14.43 12.16 12.75
N ALA A 39 -14.11 12.82 13.87
CA ALA A 39 -15.08 13.08 14.94
C ALA A 39 -16.28 13.93 14.45
N ILE A 40 -16.06 14.99 13.67
CA ILE A 40 -17.14 15.81 13.10
C ILE A 40 -18.01 15.01 12.13
N LEU A 41 -17.40 14.09 11.36
CA LEU A 41 -18.12 13.22 10.43
C LEU A 41 -18.87 12.07 11.11
N GLY A 42 -18.72 11.90 12.43
CA GLY A 42 -19.27 10.76 13.17
C GLY A 42 -18.55 9.44 12.88
N ASN A 43 -17.33 9.51 12.33
CA ASN A 43 -16.50 8.35 12.10
C ASN A 43 -15.69 8.02 13.36
N LYS A 44 -15.31 6.75 13.52
CA LYS A 44 -14.35 6.36 14.56
C LYS A 44 -13.00 7.03 14.29
N VAL A 45 -12.46 7.73 15.29
CA VAL A 45 -11.10 8.26 15.26
C VAL A 45 -10.11 7.09 15.31
N LYS A 46 -9.19 7.02 14.34
CA LYS A 46 -8.18 5.95 14.26
C LYS A 46 -6.89 6.32 14.96
N ASP A 47 -6.41 7.53 14.67
CA ASP A 47 -5.13 8.05 15.14
C ASP A 47 -5.40 9.38 15.86
N ILE A 48 -4.89 9.53 17.08
CA ILE A 48 -5.06 10.72 17.91
C ILE A 48 -3.77 11.54 17.86
N ASP A 49 -3.80 12.61 17.08
CA ASP A 49 -2.71 13.57 16.96
C ASP A 49 -2.95 14.74 17.93
N ILE A 50 -2.05 14.94 18.89
CA ILE A 50 -2.04 16.09 19.79
C ILE A 50 -0.87 17.01 19.44
N CYS A 51 -1.18 18.22 19.03
CA CYS A 51 -0.22 19.26 18.69
C CYS A 51 0.05 20.18 19.89
N LEU A 52 1.32 20.45 20.17
CA LEU A 52 1.78 21.31 21.27
C LEU A 52 2.54 22.52 20.72
N GLU A 53 2.36 23.72 21.29
CA GLU A 53 3.18 24.90 20.93
C GLU A 53 4.64 24.81 21.45
N GLU A 54 4.96 23.76 22.22
CA GLU A 54 6.30 23.46 22.73
C GLU A 54 6.76 22.05 22.30
N ASP A 55 8.05 21.76 22.50
CA ASP A 55 8.60 20.43 22.24
C ASP A 55 7.93 19.37 23.13
N PRO A 56 7.35 18.27 22.59
CA PRO A 56 6.77 17.20 23.39
C PRO A 56 7.66 16.68 24.52
N LYS A 57 8.98 16.73 24.35
CA LYS A 57 9.96 16.30 25.34
C LYS A 57 9.75 16.91 26.73
N VAL A 58 9.19 18.12 26.82
CA VAL A 58 8.97 18.82 28.10
C VAL A 58 7.93 18.15 29.01
N ILE A 59 7.10 17.25 28.46
CA ILE A 59 6.08 16.52 29.23
C ILE A 59 6.31 14.99 29.29
N LEU A 60 7.21 14.44 28.46
CA LEU A 60 7.37 12.97 28.33
C LEU A 60 7.73 12.28 29.65
N ASP A 61 8.63 12.88 30.45
CA ASP A 61 9.13 12.29 31.70
C ASP A 61 8.05 12.22 32.80
N GLU A 62 6.95 12.97 32.66
CA GLU A 62 5.85 13.03 33.63
C GLU A 62 4.66 12.15 33.26
N LEU A 63 4.65 11.57 32.04
CA LEU A 63 3.56 10.71 31.59
C LEU A 63 3.65 9.34 32.28
N GLN A 64 2.53 8.89 32.85
CA GLN A 64 2.46 7.61 33.53
C GLN A 64 1.91 6.52 32.62
N LYS A 65 2.16 5.25 32.97
CA LYS A 65 1.59 4.07 32.27
C LYS A 65 1.97 3.99 30.79
N LEU A 66 3.10 4.57 30.43
CA LEU A 66 3.70 4.40 29.11
C LEU A 66 4.33 3.01 29.02
N LYS A 67 3.84 2.22 28.06
CA LYS A 67 4.47 0.97 27.65
C LYS A 67 5.68 1.23 26.76
N CYS A 68 5.57 2.20 25.86
CA CYS A 68 6.64 2.58 24.94
C CYS A 68 6.52 4.07 24.59
N CYS A 69 7.67 4.73 24.46
CA CYS A 69 7.78 6.09 23.96
C CYS A 69 8.90 6.13 22.93
N GLN A 70 8.58 6.56 21.70
CA GLN A 70 9.55 6.76 20.63
C GLN A 70 9.58 8.24 20.27
N TYR A 71 10.64 8.92 20.68
CA TYR A 71 10.84 10.34 20.40
C TYR A 71 11.79 10.53 19.22
N HIS A 72 11.36 11.31 18.24
CA HIS A 72 12.14 11.67 17.06
C HIS A 72 12.54 13.15 17.15
N SER A 73 13.77 13.41 17.57
CA SER A 73 14.29 14.77 17.78
C SER A 73 14.33 15.63 16.53
N GLU A 74 14.51 15.03 15.35
CA GLU A 74 14.55 15.73 14.07
C GLU A 74 13.22 16.44 13.76
N PHE A 75 12.10 15.79 14.07
CA PHE A 75 10.76 16.30 13.81
C PHE A 75 10.05 16.81 15.05
N GLN A 76 10.66 16.64 16.23
CA GLN A 76 10.07 16.94 17.54
C GLN A 76 8.70 16.29 17.70
N THR A 77 8.63 15.00 17.39
CA THR A 77 7.43 14.17 17.52
C THR A 77 7.70 13.01 18.48
N ALA A 78 6.68 12.61 19.23
CA ALA A 78 6.72 11.45 20.11
C ALA A 78 5.54 10.53 19.82
N PHE A 79 5.82 9.29 19.44
CA PHE A 79 4.81 8.24 19.37
C PHE A 79 4.74 7.53 20.72
N LEU A 80 3.57 7.56 21.34
CA LEU A 80 3.31 7.04 22.68
C LEU A 80 2.39 5.83 22.60
N VAL A 81 2.77 4.76 23.29
CA VAL A 81 1.94 3.56 23.49
C VAL A 81 1.72 3.39 24.98
N PHE A 82 0.47 3.41 25.42
CA PHE A 82 0.10 3.22 26.82
C PHE A 82 -0.18 1.74 27.13
N GLU A 83 -0.12 1.36 28.41
CA GLU A 83 -0.32 -0.02 28.87
C GLU A 83 -1.70 -0.60 28.48
N ASN A 84 -2.71 0.25 28.36
CA ASN A 84 -4.07 -0.11 27.92
C ASN A 84 -4.20 -0.26 26.39
N GLY A 85 -3.11 -0.10 25.63
CA GLY A 85 -3.09 -0.25 24.17
C GLY A 85 -3.48 0.99 23.37
N VAL A 86 -3.76 2.11 24.04
CA VAL A 86 -4.03 3.40 23.36
C VAL A 86 -2.72 3.97 22.82
N ASN A 87 -2.77 4.49 21.59
CA ASN A 87 -1.65 5.14 20.93
C ASN A 87 -1.95 6.62 20.71
N ILE A 88 -0.98 7.48 20.99
CA ILE A 88 -1.09 8.94 20.78
C ILE A 88 0.19 9.46 20.15
N ASP A 89 0.03 10.32 19.15
CA ASP A 89 1.12 11.09 18.56
C ASP A 89 1.15 12.49 19.18
N LEU A 90 2.24 12.80 19.89
CA LEU A 90 2.53 14.17 20.32
C LEU A 90 3.42 14.85 19.28
N ILE A 91 2.97 15.99 18.77
CA ILE A 91 3.63 16.69 17.67
C ILE A 91 3.85 18.14 18.07
N ARG A 92 5.02 18.71 17.76
CA ARG A 92 5.22 20.15 17.90
C ARG A 92 4.55 20.91 16.75
N CYS A 93 3.85 22.00 17.06
CA CYS A 93 3.40 22.99 16.08
C CYS A 93 4.60 23.49 15.27
N ARG A 94 4.50 23.41 13.94
CA ARG A 94 5.58 23.82 13.06
C ARG A 94 5.11 24.55 11.82
N LYS A 95 5.98 25.40 11.29
CA LYS A 95 5.94 25.91 9.92
C LYS A 95 6.79 25.05 9.03
N GLU A 96 6.40 25.00 7.77
CA GLU A 96 7.16 24.37 6.71
C GLU A 96 7.56 25.42 5.69
N TYR A 97 8.83 25.38 5.28
CA TYR A 97 9.37 26.24 4.22
C TYR A 97 9.97 25.35 3.13
N TYR A 98 9.51 25.57 1.91
CA TYR A 98 9.96 24.88 0.71
C TYR A 98 10.93 25.79 -0.05
N PHE A 99 12.20 25.37 -0.16
CA PHE A 99 13.20 26.13 -0.92
C PHE A 99 12.99 25.99 -2.43
N ILE A 100 12.53 24.82 -2.86
CA ILE A 100 12.30 24.42 -4.25
C ILE A 100 11.04 23.55 -4.28
N ASP A 101 10.21 23.72 -5.30
CA ASP A 101 9.03 22.89 -5.55
C ASP A 101 9.40 21.39 -5.61
N GLY A 102 8.62 20.54 -4.95
CA GLY A 102 8.84 19.10 -4.87
C GLY A 102 9.87 18.64 -3.81
N ALA A 103 10.65 19.55 -3.22
CA ALA A 103 11.60 19.22 -2.18
C ALA A 103 10.93 18.91 -0.82
N LEU A 104 11.65 18.23 0.07
CA LEU A 104 11.22 18.10 1.47
C LEU A 104 11.29 19.47 2.17
N PRO A 105 10.28 19.84 2.97
CA PRO A 105 10.28 21.12 3.65
C PRO A 105 11.30 21.15 4.79
N ARG A 106 11.85 22.34 5.08
CA ARG A 106 12.48 22.60 6.38
C ARG A 106 11.42 23.00 7.38
N ILE A 107 11.55 22.49 8.59
CA ILE A 107 10.61 22.77 9.68
C ILE A 107 11.18 23.79 10.66
N SER A 108 10.30 24.64 11.20
CA SER A 108 10.63 25.51 12.32
C SER A 108 9.46 25.58 13.30
N PRO A 109 9.71 25.82 14.60
CA PRO A 109 8.64 25.95 15.59
C PRO A 109 7.64 27.04 15.24
N SER A 110 6.37 26.81 15.55
CA SER A 110 5.30 27.76 15.25
C SER A 110 4.14 27.70 16.24
N ARG A 111 3.13 28.55 16.02
CA ARG A 111 1.84 28.45 16.70
C ARG A 111 0.85 27.61 15.92
N ILE A 112 -0.28 27.29 16.54
CA ILE A 112 -1.33 26.45 15.94
C ILE A 112 -1.84 26.99 14.60
N TYR A 113 -2.05 28.31 14.49
CA TYR A 113 -2.55 28.92 13.25
C TYR A 113 -1.65 28.60 12.06
N GLU A 114 -0.34 28.72 12.27
CA GLU A 114 0.67 28.53 11.24
C GLU A 114 0.85 27.03 10.91
N ASP A 115 0.68 26.16 11.91
CA ASP A 115 0.63 24.71 11.72
C ASP A 115 -0.58 24.28 10.89
N LEU A 116 -1.75 24.90 11.10
CA LEU A 116 -2.94 24.61 10.31
C LEU A 116 -2.79 25.09 8.86
N TYR A 117 -2.18 26.25 8.65
CA TYR A 117 -1.96 26.76 7.29
C TYR A 117 -1.02 25.88 6.46
N ARG A 118 0.02 25.24 7.02
CA ARG A 118 0.94 24.41 6.20
C ARG A 118 0.32 23.10 5.67
N ARG A 119 -0.88 22.72 6.13
CA ARG A 119 -1.51 21.44 5.80
C ARG A 119 -2.02 21.41 4.35
N ASP A 120 -2.41 20.23 3.92
CA ASP A 120 -2.79 19.97 2.54
C ASP A 120 -4.19 20.51 2.18
N PHE A 121 -5.20 20.16 2.99
CA PHE A 121 -6.61 20.44 2.72
C PHE A 121 -7.30 21.13 3.90
N THR A 122 -8.29 21.97 3.60
CA THR A 122 -9.09 22.72 4.59
C THR A 122 -9.73 21.79 5.62
N VAL A 123 -10.29 20.66 5.18
CA VAL A 123 -10.91 19.64 6.04
C VAL A 123 -9.93 18.92 6.99
N ASN A 124 -8.63 19.00 6.71
CA ASN A 124 -7.56 18.47 7.56
C ASN A 124 -6.86 19.57 8.38
N ALA A 125 -7.21 20.84 8.15
CA ALA A 125 -6.68 22.00 8.86
C ALA A 125 -7.65 22.49 9.93
N LEU A 126 -8.08 21.54 10.75
CA LEU A 126 -8.91 21.78 11.92
C LEU A 126 -8.12 21.43 13.18
N ALA A 127 -8.30 22.23 14.22
CA ALA A 127 -7.80 21.94 15.55
C ALA A 127 -8.95 22.04 16.55
N TYR A 128 -8.91 21.24 17.60
CA TYR A 128 -9.78 21.35 18.75
C TYR A 128 -8.96 21.87 19.93
N ASP A 129 -9.26 23.10 20.35
CA ASP A 129 -8.76 23.68 21.60
C ASP A 129 -9.52 23.02 22.74
N ILE A 130 -8.82 22.15 23.44
CA ILE A 130 -9.45 21.28 24.43
C ILE A 130 -9.72 22.04 25.74
N GLU A 131 -8.94 23.09 26.03
CA GLU A 131 -9.18 23.96 27.19
C GLU A 131 -10.43 24.82 26.98
N LYS A 132 -10.55 25.44 25.81
CA LYS A 132 -11.72 26.27 25.47
C LYS A 132 -12.91 25.48 24.96
N LYS A 133 -12.74 24.16 24.78
CA LYS A 133 -13.72 23.25 24.17
C LYS A 133 -14.27 23.77 22.85
N CYS A 134 -13.43 24.38 22.01
CA CYS A 134 -13.84 24.97 20.74
C CYS A 134 -12.99 24.48 19.57
N ILE A 135 -13.60 24.44 18.38
CA ILE A 135 -12.89 24.11 17.15
C ILE A 135 -12.28 25.40 16.59
N ILE A 136 -10.99 25.35 16.28
CA ILE A 136 -10.27 26.37 15.53
C ILE A 136 -10.29 25.96 14.07
N ASP A 137 -10.96 26.77 13.25
CA ASP A 137 -11.03 26.64 11.80
C ASP A 137 -10.63 27.96 11.15
N VAL A 138 -9.43 28.00 10.56
CA VAL A 138 -8.85 29.20 9.94
C VAL A 138 -8.92 29.15 8.41
N CYS A 139 -9.30 28.01 7.86
CA CYS A 139 -9.30 27.73 6.42
C CYS A 139 -10.70 27.45 5.86
N GLY A 140 -11.75 27.44 6.69
CA GLY A 140 -13.12 27.12 6.28
C GLY A 140 -13.40 25.62 6.15
N GLY A 141 -12.61 24.78 6.83
CA GLY A 141 -12.72 23.32 6.78
C GLY A 141 -14.06 22.79 7.26
N ILE A 142 -14.71 23.42 8.24
CA ILE A 142 -16.04 23.02 8.74
C ILE A 142 -17.10 23.16 7.64
N GLN A 143 -17.05 24.26 6.88
CA GLN A 143 -18.01 24.49 5.80
C GLN A 143 -17.77 23.54 4.63
N ASP A 144 -16.51 23.29 4.28
CA ASP A 144 -16.14 22.33 3.24
C ASP A 144 -16.53 20.89 3.66
N LEU A 145 -16.41 20.53 4.94
CA LEU A 145 -16.92 19.26 5.49
C LEU A 145 -18.43 19.12 5.32
N LYS A 146 -19.21 20.15 5.69
CA LYS A 146 -20.66 20.16 5.52
C LYS A 146 -21.06 20.02 4.05
N ASN A 147 -20.32 20.68 3.15
CA ASN A 147 -20.57 20.66 1.72
C ASN A 147 -20.00 19.43 1.01
N ARG A 148 -19.24 18.57 1.71
CA ARG A 148 -18.51 17.43 1.14
C ARG A 148 -17.59 17.85 -0.01
N VAL A 149 -16.82 18.90 0.20
CA VAL A 149 -15.86 19.45 -0.75
C VAL A 149 -14.46 19.27 -0.20
N LEU A 150 -13.54 18.76 -1.02
CA LEU A 150 -12.12 18.76 -0.72
C LEU A 150 -11.46 19.94 -1.44
N ARG A 151 -10.86 20.84 -0.67
CA ARG A 151 -10.20 22.06 -1.13
C ARG A 151 -8.80 22.14 -0.53
N LYS A 152 -7.81 22.49 -1.35
CA LYS A 152 -6.46 22.78 -0.84
C LYS A 152 -6.41 24.11 -0.09
N ILE A 153 -5.42 24.26 0.79
CA ILE A 153 -5.23 25.52 1.55
C ILE A 153 -4.54 26.58 0.70
N HIS A 154 -3.42 26.23 0.07
CA HIS A 154 -2.60 27.17 -0.69
C HIS A 154 -2.76 27.00 -2.21
N PRO A 155 -2.78 28.10 -2.98
CA PRO A 155 -2.78 28.04 -4.44
C PRO A 155 -1.61 27.23 -5.02
N ASN A 156 -0.39 27.32 -4.46
CA ASN A 156 0.78 26.60 -4.98
C ASN A 156 0.95 25.17 -4.43
N SER A 157 -0.01 24.68 -3.63
CA SER A 157 0.11 23.43 -2.85
C SER A 157 0.56 22.20 -3.67
N TYR A 158 0.08 22.06 -4.91
CA TYR A 158 0.42 20.91 -5.76
C TYR A 158 1.80 21.00 -6.41
N ASN A 159 2.36 22.20 -6.59
CA ASN A 159 3.73 22.35 -7.09
C ASN A 159 4.73 22.19 -5.94
N GLU A 160 4.42 22.76 -4.76
CA GLU A 160 5.22 22.58 -3.55
C GLU A 160 5.36 21.10 -3.19
N ASP A 161 4.24 20.37 -3.21
CA ASP A 161 4.23 18.93 -2.96
C ASP A 161 3.25 18.18 -3.88
N PRO A 162 3.74 17.62 -5.00
CA PRO A 162 2.92 16.88 -5.96
C PRO A 162 2.25 15.64 -5.37
N THR A 163 2.78 15.09 -4.26
CA THR A 163 2.15 13.94 -3.57
C THR A 163 0.76 14.27 -3.04
N ARG A 164 0.46 15.57 -2.81
CA ARG A 164 -0.86 16.04 -2.39
C ARG A 164 -1.94 15.74 -3.42
N ILE A 165 -1.62 15.57 -4.71
CA ILE A 165 -2.60 15.16 -5.71
C ILE A 165 -3.14 13.75 -5.41
N PHE A 166 -2.26 12.79 -5.12
CA PHE A 166 -2.66 11.43 -4.74
C PHE A 166 -3.41 11.43 -3.41
N ARG A 167 -2.98 12.25 -2.44
CA ARG A 167 -3.72 12.44 -1.17
C ARG A 167 -5.12 13.02 -1.41
N ALA A 168 -5.27 13.95 -2.36
CA ALA A 168 -6.56 14.53 -2.73
C ALA A 168 -7.52 13.44 -3.24
N ILE A 169 -7.03 12.59 -4.15
CA ILE A 169 -7.77 11.43 -4.67
C ILE A 169 -8.18 10.51 -3.52
N LYS A 170 -7.23 10.13 -2.68
CA LYS A 170 -7.46 9.24 -1.52
C LYS A 170 -8.58 9.77 -0.63
N TYR A 171 -8.52 11.04 -0.24
CA TYR A 171 -9.52 11.63 0.65
C TYR A 171 -10.86 11.88 -0.04
N ALA A 172 -10.85 12.25 -1.33
CA ALA A 172 -12.07 12.41 -2.11
C ALA A 172 -12.87 11.10 -2.18
N VAL A 173 -12.20 9.98 -2.46
CA VAL A 173 -12.84 8.67 -2.52
C VAL A 173 -13.23 8.17 -1.14
N ARG A 174 -12.31 8.20 -0.16
CA ARG A 174 -12.55 7.71 1.20
C ARG A 174 -13.75 8.39 1.87
N TYR A 175 -13.84 9.72 1.78
CA TYR A 175 -14.90 10.50 2.43
C TYR A 175 -16.05 10.87 1.49
N LYS A 176 -16.01 10.41 0.23
CA LYS A 176 -17.00 10.74 -0.82
C LYS A 176 -17.15 12.25 -0.99
N PHE A 177 -16.03 12.96 -1.05
CA PHE A 177 -15.97 14.40 -1.30
C PHE A 177 -15.75 14.70 -2.78
N SER A 178 -16.28 15.84 -3.21
CA SER A 178 -16.01 16.40 -4.53
C SER A 178 -14.69 17.19 -4.50
N LEU A 179 -13.83 16.98 -5.48
CA LEU A 179 -12.59 17.77 -5.63
C LEU A 179 -12.94 19.15 -6.20
N LYS A 180 -12.69 20.22 -5.42
CA LYS A 180 -12.91 21.59 -5.89
C LYS A 180 -11.99 21.97 -7.04
N ASP A 181 -10.75 21.47 -7.00
CA ASP A 181 -9.65 21.89 -7.87
C ASP A 181 -9.37 20.87 -9.00
N LYS A 182 -10.40 20.15 -9.48
CA LYS A 182 -10.25 19.05 -10.47
C LYS A 182 -9.52 19.51 -11.74
N ASP A 183 -9.88 20.66 -12.27
CA ASP A 183 -9.29 21.20 -13.51
C ASP A 183 -7.86 21.69 -13.32
N GLU A 184 -7.54 22.20 -12.12
CA GLU A 184 -6.18 22.62 -11.80
C GLU A 184 -5.25 21.41 -11.67
N ILE A 185 -5.70 20.35 -10.99
CA ILE A 185 -4.95 19.09 -10.90
C ILE A 185 -4.59 18.59 -12.30
N LYS A 186 -5.57 18.53 -13.22
CA LYS A 186 -5.32 18.12 -14.61
C LYS A 186 -4.23 18.96 -15.29
N LYS A 187 -4.29 20.29 -15.15
CA LYS A 187 -3.28 21.21 -15.70
C LYS A 187 -1.89 20.97 -15.10
N CYS A 188 -1.79 20.71 -13.80
CA CYS A 188 -0.51 20.39 -13.14
C CYS A 188 0.06 19.06 -13.67
N VAL A 189 -0.80 18.05 -13.83
CA VAL A 189 -0.42 16.73 -14.36
C VAL A 189 0.08 16.85 -15.80
N GLU A 190 -0.62 17.59 -16.66
CA GLU A 190 -0.21 17.86 -18.05
C GLU A 190 1.14 18.58 -18.15
N LYS A 191 1.44 19.48 -17.21
CA LYS A 191 2.75 20.14 -17.09
C LYS A 191 3.86 19.23 -16.57
N GLY A 192 3.53 18.00 -16.20
CA GLY A 192 4.50 17.01 -15.72
C GLY A 192 4.93 17.21 -14.28
N VAL A 193 4.08 17.77 -13.41
CA VAL A 193 4.41 18.10 -12.00
C VAL A 193 5.06 16.95 -11.20
N PHE A 194 4.77 15.70 -11.54
CA PHE A 194 5.37 14.53 -10.88
C PHE A 194 6.86 14.32 -11.19
N SER A 195 7.44 15.00 -12.18
CA SER A 195 8.90 14.98 -12.40
C SER A 195 9.68 15.71 -11.32
N LEU A 196 9.00 16.51 -10.49
CA LEU A 196 9.59 17.26 -9.37
C LEU A 196 9.88 16.38 -8.14
N ILE A 197 9.38 15.15 -8.11
CA ILE A 197 9.55 14.22 -6.98
C ILE A 197 10.15 12.90 -7.44
N SER A 198 10.76 12.16 -6.49
CA SER A 198 11.31 10.85 -6.79
C SER A 198 10.24 9.80 -7.07
N ASN A 199 10.61 8.78 -7.86
CA ASN A 199 9.76 7.62 -8.14
C ASN A 199 9.24 6.97 -6.85
N ASP A 200 10.10 6.81 -5.84
CA ASP A 200 9.72 6.25 -4.53
C ASP A 200 8.56 7.01 -3.88
N ARG A 201 8.51 8.34 -3.98
CA ARG A 201 7.41 9.14 -3.43
C ARG A 201 6.10 8.89 -4.20
N ILE A 202 6.18 8.76 -5.52
CA ILE A 202 5.02 8.42 -6.37
C ILE A 202 4.50 7.02 -6.00
N VAL A 203 5.40 6.02 -5.96
CA VAL A 203 5.04 4.64 -5.65
C VAL A 203 4.47 4.51 -4.25
N LYS A 204 5.03 5.21 -3.26
CA LYS A 204 4.49 5.24 -1.90
C LYS A 204 3.04 5.73 -1.87
N GLU A 205 2.71 6.79 -2.61
CA GLU A 205 1.33 7.26 -2.66
C GLU A 205 0.41 6.30 -3.41
N ILE A 206 0.86 5.70 -4.53
CA ILE A 206 0.10 4.66 -5.25
C ILE A 206 -0.17 3.46 -4.33
N TYR A 207 0.84 3.00 -3.57
CA TYR A 207 0.70 1.94 -2.58
C TYR A 207 -0.37 2.28 -1.54
N LEU A 208 -0.39 3.51 -1.03
CA LEU A 208 -1.41 3.97 -0.09
C LEU A 208 -2.81 4.01 -0.73
N LEU A 209 -2.94 4.37 -2.01
CA LEU A 209 -4.23 4.27 -2.72
C LEU A 209 -4.70 2.81 -2.84
N CYS A 210 -3.77 1.88 -3.08
CA CYS A 210 -4.02 0.44 -3.11
C CYS A 210 -4.32 -0.16 -1.73
N CYS A 211 -3.96 0.51 -0.63
CA CYS A 211 -4.33 0.08 0.73
C CYS A 211 -5.78 0.42 1.10
N GLU A 212 -6.41 1.39 0.43
CA GLU A 212 -7.79 1.78 0.71
C GLU A 212 -8.79 0.65 0.41
N GLU A 213 -9.96 0.71 1.05
CA GLU A 213 -11.07 -0.22 0.74
C GLU A 213 -11.53 -0.05 -0.70
N ASN A 214 -11.81 1.20 -1.11
CA ASN A 214 -12.26 1.60 -2.45
C ASN A 214 -11.08 1.94 -3.37
N TRP A 215 -10.09 1.04 -3.44
CA TRP A 215 -8.87 1.29 -4.21
C TRP A 215 -9.12 1.40 -5.72
N LYS A 216 -10.10 0.66 -6.27
CA LYS A 216 -10.44 0.72 -7.71
C LYS A 216 -10.92 2.14 -8.07
N GLU A 217 -11.76 2.72 -7.22
CA GLU A 217 -12.28 4.09 -7.36
C GLU A 217 -11.16 5.13 -7.30
N ASN A 218 -10.15 4.92 -6.44
CA ASN A 218 -8.94 5.76 -6.44
C ASN A 218 -8.24 5.71 -7.81
N ILE A 219 -8.04 4.50 -8.34
CA ILE A 219 -7.36 4.30 -9.62
C ILE A 219 -8.18 4.86 -10.80
N TYR A 220 -9.51 4.72 -10.79
CA TYR A 220 -10.39 5.36 -11.78
C TYR A 220 -10.29 6.88 -11.71
N LEU A 221 -10.23 7.46 -10.50
CA LEU A 221 -10.06 8.90 -10.37
C LEU A 221 -8.67 9.38 -10.83
N CYS A 222 -7.61 8.59 -10.64
CA CYS A 222 -6.29 8.85 -11.24
C CYS A 222 -6.38 8.89 -12.78
N ASN A 223 -7.10 7.94 -13.38
CA ASN A 223 -7.33 7.87 -14.82
C ASN A 223 -8.10 9.08 -15.36
N ASP A 224 -9.18 9.47 -14.66
CA ASP A 224 -9.99 10.65 -14.96
C ASP A 224 -9.19 11.96 -14.91
N LEU A 225 -8.22 12.03 -13.98
CA LEU A 225 -7.32 13.16 -13.78
C LEU A 225 -6.09 13.12 -14.69
N LYS A 226 -6.00 12.12 -15.59
CA LYS A 226 -4.90 11.94 -16.55
C LYS A 226 -3.53 11.76 -15.90
N ILE A 227 -3.50 11.24 -14.67
CA ILE A 227 -2.24 10.91 -13.99
C ILE A 227 -1.55 9.76 -14.73
N PHE A 228 -2.30 8.68 -14.97
CA PHE A 228 -1.90 7.53 -15.78
C PHE A 228 -3.14 6.91 -16.43
N ASP A 229 -2.97 6.22 -17.56
CA ASP A 229 -3.99 5.50 -18.33
C ASP A 229 -4.02 4.02 -17.93
N VAL A 230 -5.23 3.53 -17.65
CA VAL A 230 -5.50 2.14 -17.26
C VAL A 230 -6.68 1.58 -18.04
N ASP A 231 -6.62 0.30 -18.40
CA ASP A 231 -7.77 -0.42 -18.93
C ASP A 231 -8.69 -0.85 -17.79
N GLU A 232 -9.80 -0.11 -17.62
CA GLU A 232 -10.78 -0.40 -16.57
C GLU A 232 -11.38 -1.79 -16.67
N ARG A 233 -11.43 -2.39 -17.86
CA ARG A 233 -11.96 -3.76 -18.04
C ARG A 233 -11.07 -4.77 -17.33
N LEU A 234 -9.75 -4.59 -17.42
CA LEU A 234 -8.78 -5.45 -16.72
C LEU A 234 -8.83 -5.24 -15.19
N LEU A 235 -9.08 -4.00 -14.74
CA LEU A 235 -9.29 -3.72 -13.31
C LEU A 235 -10.59 -4.34 -12.76
N LYS A 236 -11.61 -4.52 -13.60
CA LYS A 236 -12.90 -5.11 -13.24
C LYS A 236 -12.91 -6.63 -13.20
N ILE A 237 -11.89 -7.31 -13.75
CA ILE A 237 -11.81 -8.78 -13.70
C ILE A 237 -11.75 -9.23 -12.25
N GLU A 238 -12.88 -9.61 -11.68
CA GLU A 238 -12.93 -10.31 -10.40
C GLU A 238 -12.48 -11.74 -10.69
N LEU A 239 -11.22 -12.01 -10.38
CA LEU A 239 -10.79 -13.39 -10.24
C LEU A 239 -11.53 -13.93 -9.03
N GLU A 240 -11.92 -15.20 -9.05
CA GLU A 240 -12.60 -15.89 -7.94
C GLU A 240 -11.79 -15.91 -6.62
N GLU A 241 -10.68 -15.15 -6.54
CA GLU A 241 -9.62 -15.19 -5.55
C GLU A 241 -9.35 -13.82 -4.89
N GLU A 242 -10.37 -12.96 -4.69
CA GLU A 242 -10.31 -12.05 -3.52
C GLU A 242 -10.51 -12.82 -2.19
N ASN A 243 -10.95 -14.08 -2.28
CA ASN A 243 -10.89 -15.06 -1.20
C ASN A 243 -9.62 -15.90 -1.32
N GLN A 244 -8.57 -15.51 -0.59
CA GLN A 244 -7.41 -16.33 -0.18
C GLN A 244 -7.32 -17.72 -0.86
N ASP A 245 -6.86 -17.82 -2.10
CA ASP A 245 -6.41 -19.13 -2.58
C ASP A 245 -5.11 -19.44 -1.84
N LYS A 246 -5.21 -20.31 -0.83
CA LYS A 246 -4.15 -20.67 0.12
C LYS A 246 -2.89 -21.27 -0.54
N ARG A 247 -2.85 -21.35 -1.87
CA ARG A 247 -1.79 -21.96 -2.68
C ARG A 247 -0.82 -20.95 -3.30
N TYR A 248 -1.16 -19.67 -3.39
CA TYR A 248 -0.14 -18.61 -3.55
C TYR A 248 0.40 -18.30 -2.17
N SER A 249 1.55 -18.89 -1.83
CA SER A 249 1.98 -19.04 -0.44
C SER A 249 2.43 -17.73 0.23
N CYS A 250 2.52 -16.61 -0.52
CA CYS A 250 3.19 -15.40 -0.04
C CYS A 250 2.65 -14.05 -0.52
N THR A 251 1.54 -13.94 -1.25
CA THR A 251 1.13 -12.64 -1.82
C THR A 251 0.27 -11.83 -0.86
N SER A 252 0.70 -10.61 -0.52
CA SER A 252 -0.13 -9.71 0.28
C SER A 252 -1.32 -9.18 -0.55
N ARG A 253 -2.46 -8.90 0.10
CA ARG A 253 -3.65 -8.34 -0.58
C ARG A 253 -3.32 -7.05 -1.35
N VAL A 254 -2.39 -6.25 -0.84
CA VAL A 254 -2.00 -4.98 -1.46
C VAL A 254 -1.12 -5.24 -2.68
N ASP A 255 -0.18 -6.18 -2.61
CA ASP A 255 0.66 -6.53 -3.76
C ASP A 255 -0.18 -7.04 -4.94
N MET A 256 -1.21 -7.86 -4.67
CA MET A 256 -2.13 -8.32 -5.73
C MET A 256 -2.87 -7.15 -6.40
N ARG A 257 -3.25 -6.12 -5.63
CA ARG A 257 -3.87 -4.90 -6.18
C ARG A 257 -2.87 -4.12 -7.04
N ILE A 258 -1.60 -4.07 -6.64
CA ILE A 258 -0.53 -3.39 -7.37
C ILE A 258 -0.19 -4.15 -8.66
N LEU A 259 -0.08 -5.48 -8.62
CA LEU A 259 0.05 -6.29 -9.83
C LEU A 259 -1.09 -6.04 -10.81
N LYS A 260 -2.32 -5.99 -10.31
CA LYS A 260 -3.50 -5.76 -11.14
C LYS A 260 -3.50 -4.37 -11.75
N LEU A 261 -3.10 -3.36 -10.97
CA LEU A 261 -2.85 -2.01 -11.49
C LEU A 261 -1.80 -2.04 -12.60
N PHE A 262 -0.64 -2.66 -12.36
CA PHE A 262 0.43 -2.80 -13.35
C PHE A 262 -0.06 -3.47 -14.64
N TYR A 263 -0.76 -4.60 -14.53
CA TYR A 263 -1.31 -5.33 -15.67
C TYR A 263 -2.30 -4.48 -16.48
N SER A 264 -3.12 -3.69 -15.80
CA SER A 264 -4.10 -2.79 -16.44
C SER A 264 -3.49 -1.52 -17.04
N MET A 265 -2.31 -1.11 -16.59
CA MET A 265 -1.70 0.17 -16.93
C MET A 265 -1.19 0.18 -18.37
N ARG A 266 -1.44 1.24 -19.13
CA ARG A 266 -0.97 1.37 -20.52
C ARG A 266 0.27 2.25 -20.64
N ASP A 267 0.49 3.13 -19.67
CA ASP A 267 1.64 4.03 -19.67
C ASP A 267 2.95 3.32 -19.33
N ARG A 268 3.86 3.26 -20.31
CA ARG A 268 5.21 2.72 -20.12
C ARG A 268 5.99 3.44 -19.01
N LYS A 269 5.80 4.76 -18.87
CA LYS A 269 6.45 5.56 -17.83
C LYS A 269 6.12 5.03 -16.42
N TYR A 270 4.84 4.87 -16.10
CA TYR A 270 4.44 4.44 -14.76
C TYR A 270 4.68 2.96 -14.52
N ARG A 271 4.67 2.13 -15.58
CA ARG A 271 5.16 0.74 -15.51
C ARG A 271 6.63 0.66 -15.08
N SER A 272 7.50 1.51 -15.63
CA SER A 272 8.91 1.60 -15.21
C SER A 272 9.04 2.16 -13.79
N ILE A 273 8.25 3.16 -13.40
CA ILE A 273 8.23 3.68 -12.01
C ILE A 273 7.87 2.58 -10.99
N LEU A 274 6.90 1.71 -11.31
CA LEU A 274 6.52 0.58 -10.44
C LEU A 274 7.57 -0.54 -10.40
N ALA A 275 8.41 -0.66 -11.43
CA ALA A 275 9.55 -1.58 -11.46
C ALA A 275 10.72 -1.02 -10.62
N GLU A 276 11.07 0.24 -10.87
CA GLU A 276 12.29 0.90 -10.35
C GLU A 276 12.00 1.73 -9.10
N ASN A 277 11.79 1.06 -7.97
CA ASN A 277 11.60 1.72 -6.67
C ASN A 277 12.10 0.88 -5.48
N SER A 278 12.23 1.53 -4.32
CA SER A 278 12.62 0.87 -3.07
C SER A 278 11.44 0.50 -2.16
N ILE A 279 10.21 0.87 -2.53
CA ILE A 279 9.02 0.77 -1.67
C ILE A 279 8.39 -0.63 -1.76
N LEU A 280 8.31 -1.19 -2.96
CA LEU A 280 7.68 -2.48 -3.19
C LEU A 280 8.60 -3.63 -2.81
N ASN A 281 7.97 -4.74 -2.40
CA ASN A 281 8.64 -5.99 -2.12
C ASN A 281 9.52 -6.43 -3.32
N LYS A 282 10.67 -7.05 -3.03
CA LYS A 282 11.68 -7.39 -4.04
C LYS A 282 11.16 -8.39 -5.07
N GLU A 283 10.46 -9.43 -4.63
CA GLU A 283 9.86 -10.44 -5.51
C GLU A 283 8.81 -9.78 -6.42
N LEU A 284 7.94 -8.92 -5.88
CA LEU A 284 6.97 -8.17 -6.67
C LEU A 284 7.64 -7.31 -7.76
N ARG A 285 8.72 -6.60 -7.41
CA ARG A 285 9.45 -5.77 -8.39
C ARG A 285 10.10 -6.62 -9.47
N SER A 286 10.73 -7.74 -9.09
CA SER A 286 11.33 -8.68 -10.05
C SER A 286 10.29 -9.17 -11.06
N ALA A 287 9.10 -9.55 -10.59
CA ALA A 287 8.02 -10.00 -11.48
C ALA A 287 7.55 -8.91 -12.45
N ILE A 288 7.44 -7.67 -11.97
CA ILE A 288 7.09 -6.50 -12.79
C ILE A 288 8.19 -6.19 -13.82
N GLU A 289 9.46 -6.23 -13.42
CA GLU A 289 10.63 -6.03 -14.27
C GLU A 289 10.68 -7.08 -15.40
N CYS A 290 10.57 -8.37 -15.06
CA CYS A 290 10.55 -9.46 -16.03
C CYS A 290 9.39 -9.33 -17.02
N SER A 291 8.22 -8.85 -16.57
CA SER A 291 7.09 -8.59 -17.47
C SER A 291 7.31 -7.41 -18.42
N ASN A 292 8.18 -6.45 -18.08
CA ASN A 292 8.49 -5.29 -18.92
C ASN A 292 9.57 -5.60 -19.96
N GLU A 293 10.56 -6.43 -19.63
CA GLU A 293 11.73 -6.70 -20.47
C GLU A 293 11.58 -7.97 -21.35
N ASP A 294 11.03 -9.06 -20.81
CA ASP A 294 11.15 -10.42 -21.41
C ASP A 294 9.81 -11.18 -21.55
N SER A 295 8.67 -10.49 -21.47
CA SER A 295 7.35 -11.15 -21.44
C SER A 295 7.03 -12.03 -22.65
N HIS A 296 7.64 -11.79 -23.81
CA HIS A 296 7.31 -12.54 -25.03
C HIS A 296 8.05 -13.87 -25.10
N GLU A 297 9.34 -13.94 -24.76
CA GLU A 297 10.12 -15.19 -24.85
C GLU A 297 9.65 -16.23 -23.84
N ALA A 298 9.42 -15.81 -22.58
CA ALA A 298 8.91 -16.71 -21.55
C ALA A 298 7.48 -17.18 -21.88
N ALA A 299 6.62 -16.27 -22.34
CA ALA A 299 5.26 -16.62 -22.77
C ALA A 299 5.27 -17.60 -23.95
N ASP A 300 6.10 -17.36 -24.97
CA ASP A 300 6.21 -18.22 -26.15
C ASP A 300 6.78 -19.59 -25.79
N LEU A 301 7.77 -19.64 -24.88
CA LEU A 301 8.33 -20.89 -24.37
C LEU A 301 7.27 -21.71 -23.61
N ILE A 302 6.49 -21.07 -22.73
CA ILE A 302 5.39 -21.72 -22.01
C ILE A 302 4.32 -22.18 -23.00
N MET A 303 3.96 -21.35 -23.97
CA MET A 303 2.96 -21.65 -24.98
C MET A 303 3.38 -22.82 -25.89
N GLY A 304 4.64 -22.89 -26.29
CA GLY A 304 5.19 -23.99 -27.10
C GLY A 304 5.50 -25.28 -26.31
N THR A 305 5.39 -25.25 -24.99
CA THR A 305 5.64 -26.44 -24.16
C THR A 305 4.46 -27.39 -24.20
N MET A 306 4.71 -28.63 -24.65
CA MET A 306 3.67 -29.67 -24.81
C MET A 306 3.74 -30.77 -23.75
N ASP A 307 4.65 -30.70 -22.78
CA ASP A 307 4.79 -31.71 -21.74
C ASP A 307 4.91 -31.11 -20.33
N ASN A 308 4.27 -31.75 -19.36
CA ASN A 308 4.18 -31.31 -17.97
C ASN A 308 5.55 -31.21 -17.29
N TYR A 309 6.50 -32.09 -17.63
CA TYR A 309 7.86 -32.04 -17.10
C TYR A 309 8.55 -30.73 -17.52
N ARG A 310 8.52 -30.39 -18.81
CA ARG A 310 9.07 -29.11 -19.27
C ARG A 310 8.35 -27.93 -18.63
N LEU A 311 7.02 -27.97 -18.57
CA LEU A 311 6.19 -26.93 -17.96
C LEU A 311 6.59 -26.70 -16.49
N TYR A 312 6.67 -27.79 -15.72
CA TYR A 312 7.14 -27.78 -14.34
C TYR A 312 8.56 -27.22 -14.21
N THR A 313 9.50 -27.63 -15.07
CA THR A 313 10.88 -27.13 -14.99
C THR A 313 11.05 -25.65 -15.30
N ILE A 314 10.17 -25.08 -16.11
CA ILE A 314 10.11 -23.65 -16.42
C ILE A 314 9.47 -22.92 -15.24
N LEU A 315 8.23 -23.26 -14.90
CA LEU A 315 7.42 -22.52 -13.93
C LEU A 315 7.91 -22.64 -12.48
N ARG A 316 8.60 -23.71 -12.10
CA ARG A 316 9.19 -23.85 -10.75
C ARG A 316 10.31 -22.87 -10.44
N LYS A 317 10.86 -22.20 -11.46
CA LYS A 317 11.90 -21.18 -11.29
C LYS A 317 11.32 -19.79 -11.11
N MET A 318 10.03 -19.63 -11.42
CA MET A 318 9.31 -18.36 -11.33
C MET A 318 8.80 -18.15 -9.92
N ASP A 319 8.70 -16.88 -9.52
CA ASP A 319 8.07 -16.53 -8.25
C ASP A 319 6.54 -16.48 -8.33
N ASP A 320 5.86 -16.39 -7.18
CA ASP A 320 4.40 -16.41 -7.13
C ASP A 320 3.76 -15.21 -7.84
N TYR A 321 4.42 -14.04 -7.85
CA TYR A 321 3.91 -12.84 -8.53
C TYR A 321 4.03 -12.98 -10.05
N GLU A 322 5.11 -13.56 -10.56
CA GLU A 322 5.27 -13.89 -11.99
C GLU A 322 4.20 -14.85 -12.47
N LEU A 323 3.94 -15.92 -11.70
CA LEU A 323 2.90 -16.89 -12.01
C LEU A 323 1.51 -16.24 -12.06
N VAL A 324 1.20 -15.35 -11.11
CA VAL A 324 -0.05 -14.58 -11.11
C VAL A 324 -0.16 -13.70 -12.35
N LEU A 325 0.89 -12.97 -12.73
CA LEU A 325 0.86 -12.12 -13.92
C LEU A 325 0.62 -12.95 -15.19
N LEU A 326 1.28 -14.10 -15.31
CA LEU A 326 1.11 -15.00 -16.45
C LEU A 326 -0.28 -15.67 -16.46
N SER A 327 -0.89 -15.91 -15.30
CA SER A 327 -2.24 -16.50 -15.22
C SER A 327 -3.32 -15.57 -15.76
N TRP A 328 -3.09 -14.25 -15.77
CA TRP A 328 -4.00 -13.27 -16.35
C TRP A 328 -3.92 -13.17 -17.87
N ASN A 329 -2.89 -13.76 -18.48
CA ASN A 329 -2.80 -13.91 -19.92
C ASN A 329 -3.73 -15.04 -20.37
N SER A 330 -4.78 -14.71 -21.12
CA SER A 330 -5.80 -15.65 -21.57
C SER A 330 -5.25 -16.81 -22.43
N LYS A 331 -4.06 -16.69 -23.00
CA LYS A 331 -3.41 -17.76 -23.77
C LYS A 331 -2.61 -18.73 -22.92
N LEU A 332 -2.24 -18.33 -21.70
CA LEU A 332 -1.35 -19.10 -20.81
C LEU A 332 -2.05 -19.61 -19.56
N ASN A 333 -3.18 -19.00 -19.19
CA ASN A 333 -3.91 -19.26 -17.95
C ASN A 333 -4.07 -20.77 -17.63
N TYR A 334 -4.48 -21.59 -18.59
CA TYR A 334 -4.70 -23.03 -18.40
C TYR A 334 -3.42 -23.78 -18.03
N LYS A 335 -2.27 -23.38 -18.58
CA LYS A 335 -0.96 -23.98 -18.26
C LYS A 335 -0.48 -23.57 -16.88
N ILE A 336 -0.69 -22.31 -16.53
CA ILE A 336 -0.34 -21.80 -15.21
C ILE A 336 -1.21 -22.48 -14.14
N TYR A 337 -2.53 -22.59 -14.38
CA TYR A 337 -3.43 -23.31 -13.49
C TYR A 337 -3.07 -24.80 -13.38
N ASN A 338 -2.76 -25.49 -14.49
CA ASN A 338 -2.29 -26.87 -14.42
C ASN A 338 -1.05 -27.00 -13.53
N TYR A 339 -0.09 -26.08 -13.65
CA TYR A 339 1.08 -26.08 -12.79
C TYR A 339 0.71 -25.87 -11.32
N ILE A 340 -0.06 -24.83 -11.00
CA ILE A 340 -0.42 -24.48 -9.62
C ILE A 340 -1.22 -25.61 -8.96
N TYR A 341 -2.20 -26.17 -9.66
CA TYR A 341 -3.14 -27.13 -9.10
C TYR A 341 -2.63 -28.58 -9.14
N ASN A 342 -1.81 -28.95 -10.13
CA ASN A 342 -1.44 -30.36 -10.36
C ASN A 342 0.07 -30.64 -10.30
N LEU A 343 0.95 -29.67 -10.60
CA LEU A 343 2.39 -29.96 -10.77
C LEU A 343 3.28 -29.36 -9.67
N ARG A 344 2.88 -28.24 -9.06
CA ARG A 344 3.69 -27.43 -8.13
C ARG A 344 4.18 -28.23 -6.92
N ASP A 345 3.27 -28.99 -6.31
CA ASP A 345 3.52 -29.76 -5.10
C ASP A 345 4.02 -31.19 -5.38
N TYR A 346 4.55 -31.44 -6.58
CA TYR A 346 5.09 -32.74 -6.95
C TYR A 346 6.13 -33.25 -5.94
N ARG A 347 5.93 -34.51 -5.51
CA ARG A 347 6.85 -35.24 -4.64
C ARG A 347 7.31 -36.51 -5.36
N PRO A 348 8.63 -36.76 -5.46
CA PRO A 348 9.12 -37.97 -6.09
C PRO A 348 8.62 -39.23 -5.38
N SER A 349 8.11 -40.22 -6.12
CA SER A 349 7.68 -41.50 -5.54
C SER A 349 8.85 -42.30 -4.96
N LEU A 350 10.05 -42.10 -5.51
CA LEU A 350 11.28 -42.79 -5.11
C LEU A 350 12.29 -41.83 -4.49
N SER A 351 12.81 -42.20 -3.31
CA SER A 351 13.87 -41.44 -2.65
C SER A 351 15.26 -41.82 -3.18
N GLY A 352 16.19 -40.86 -3.19
CA GLY A 352 17.59 -41.13 -3.52
C GLY A 352 18.23 -42.19 -2.59
N LYS A 353 17.77 -42.26 -1.33
CA LYS A 353 18.19 -43.29 -0.36
C LYS A 353 17.76 -44.69 -0.79
N TYR A 354 16.54 -44.83 -1.31
CA TYR A 354 16.06 -46.10 -1.84
C TYR A 354 16.86 -46.55 -3.06
N ILE A 355 17.15 -45.64 -3.99
CA ILE A 355 17.97 -45.95 -5.18
C ILE A 355 19.38 -46.37 -4.76
N ALA A 356 19.97 -45.71 -3.76
CA ALA A 356 21.27 -46.11 -3.21
C ALA A 356 21.24 -47.51 -2.58
N SER A 357 20.15 -47.86 -1.88
CA SER A 357 19.97 -49.20 -1.29
C SER A 357 19.88 -50.33 -2.32
N LYS A 358 19.56 -50.02 -3.58
CA LYS A 358 19.51 -50.97 -4.71
C LYS A 358 20.84 -51.10 -5.46
N GLY A 359 21.92 -50.49 -4.96
CA GLY A 359 23.28 -50.71 -5.46
C GLY A 359 23.87 -49.57 -6.32
N VAL A 360 23.16 -48.47 -6.53
CA VAL A 360 23.70 -47.29 -7.23
C VAL A 360 24.47 -46.41 -6.24
N LYS A 361 25.79 -46.32 -6.38
CA LYS A 361 26.66 -45.59 -5.43
C LYS A 361 27.06 -44.18 -5.89
N ASP A 362 26.98 -43.88 -7.19
CA ASP A 362 27.34 -42.57 -7.75
C ASP A 362 26.17 -41.58 -7.69
N GLY A 363 26.39 -40.43 -7.06
CA GLY A 363 25.40 -39.36 -6.93
C GLY A 363 24.95 -38.78 -8.27
N LYS A 364 25.81 -38.73 -9.29
CA LYS A 364 25.41 -38.24 -10.63
C LYS A 364 24.42 -39.20 -11.29
N SER A 365 24.63 -40.50 -11.16
CA SER A 365 23.75 -41.56 -11.65
C SER A 365 22.42 -41.57 -10.91
N ILE A 366 22.43 -41.44 -9.57
CA ILE A 366 21.20 -41.28 -8.78
C ILE A 366 20.40 -40.06 -9.26
N GLY A 367 21.06 -38.90 -9.46
CA GLY A 367 20.41 -37.69 -9.95
C GLY A 367 19.83 -37.82 -11.37
N ARG A 368 20.49 -38.58 -12.28
CA ARG A 368 19.94 -38.88 -13.61
C ARG A 368 18.69 -39.75 -13.50
N ILE A 369 18.73 -40.79 -12.67
CA ILE A 369 17.59 -41.71 -12.46
C ILE A 369 16.40 -40.92 -11.89
N LEU A 370 16.61 -40.08 -10.86
CA LEU A 370 15.55 -39.24 -10.29
C LEU A 370 14.94 -38.28 -11.31
N ARG A 371 15.75 -37.66 -12.19
CA ARG A 371 15.23 -36.81 -13.28
C ARG A 371 14.40 -37.59 -14.29
N SER A 372 14.85 -38.79 -14.67
CA SER A 372 14.10 -39.64 -15.60
C SER A 372 12.77 -40.09 -15.00
N ILE A 373 12.76 -40.46 -13.71
CA ILE A 373 11.55 -40.81 -12.97
C ILE A 373 10.60 -39.61 -12.93
N MET A 374 11.08 -38.43 -12.51
CA MET A 374 10.30 -37.19 -12.47
C MET A 374 9.67 -36.86 -13.84
N LYS A 375 10.42 -37.05 -14.93
CA LYS A 375 9.88 -36.85 -16.29
C LYS A 375 8.75 -37.82 -16.61
N ILE A 376 8.87 -39.09 -16.22
CA ILE A 376 7.83 -40.09 -16.44
C ILE A 376 6.61 -39.74 -15.57
N GLU A 377 6.79 -39.51 -14.28
CA GLU A 377 5.70 -39.26 -13.32
C GLU A 377 4.89 -38.00 -13.70
N LEU A 378 5.55 -36.87 -13.96
CA LEU A 378 4.86 -35.62 -14.32
C LEU A 378 4.11 -35.72 -15.66
N ASN A 379 4.64 -36.44 -16.65
CA ASN A 379 4.02 -36.54 -17.96
C ASN A 379 2.95 -37.64 -18.06
N SER A 380 3.01 -38.66 -17.19
CA SER A 380 2.08 -39.79 -17.23
C SER A 380 1.01 -39.74 -16.13
N GLY A 381 1.17 -38.90 -15.11
CA GLY A 381 0.30 -38.88 -13.92
C GLY A 381 0.42 -40.13 -13.05
N ILE A 382 1.42 -40.99 -13.32
CA ILE A 382 1.66 -42.22 -12.56
C ILE A 382 2.39 -41.86 -11.28
N ASP A 383 1.70 -41.94 -10.15
CA ASP A 383 2.32 -42.06 -8.83
C ASP A 383 2.14 -43.50 -8.34
N TYR A 384 3.18 -44.08 -7.73
CA TYR A 384 3.11 -45.41 -7.13
C TYR A 384 2.26 -45.35 -5.85
N GLY A 385 0.93 -45.32 -6.00
CA GLY A 385 -0.03 -45.41 -4.89
C GLY A 385 -1.25 -44.50 -4.97
N GLN A 386 -1.28 -43.49 -5.85
CA GLN A 386 -2.47 -42.66 -6.10
C GLN A 386 -2.61 -42.30 -7.58
N LYS A 387 -3.82 -42.43 -8.13
CA LYS A 387 -4.16 -41.92 -9.46
C LYS A 387 -4.26 -40.39 -9.37
N TYR A 388 -3.36 -39.66 -10.02
CA TYR A 388 -3.62 -38.28 -10.41
C TYR A 388 -3.90 -38.20 -11.92
N LEU A 389 -5.10 -37.69 -12.20
CA LEU A 389 -5.69 -37.21 -13.45
C LEU A 389 -4.87 -37.43 -14.74
N THR A 390 -5.30 -38.43 -15.53
CA THR A 390 -5.00 -38.58 -16.96
C THR A 390 -5.71 -37.55 -17.85
N GLU A 391 -6.33 -36.53 -17.25
CA GLU A 391 -7.04 -35.47 -17.96
C GLU A 391 -6.27 -34.15 -17.85
N ASN A 392 -6.06 -33.54 -19.02
CA ASN A 392 -5.66 -32.16 -19.27
C ASN A 392 -4.17 -31.87 -19.49
N LEU A 393 -3.79 -31.95 -20.78
CA LEU A 393 -2.93 -30.93 -21.41
C LEU A 393 -3.58 -29.53 -21.46
N GLY A 394 -4.77 -29.35 -20.87
CA GLY A 394 -5.50 -28.10 -20.84
C GLY A 394 -5.93 -27.57 -22.22
N GLU A 395 -5.87 -28.40 -23.26
CA GLU A 395 -6.31 -28.03 -24.61
C GLU A 395 -7.84 -28.07 -24.81
N ASN A 396 -8.64 -28.26 -23.76
CA ASN A 396 -10.09 -28.10 -23.83
C ASN A 396 -10.65 -27.50 -22.53
N MET A 397 -10.58 -26.17 -22.41
CA MET A 397 -11.67 -25.34 -21.88
C MET A 397 -11.54 -23.91 -22.40
#